data_AF-A0A382FQT1-F1
#
_entry.id   AF-A0A382FQT1-F1
#
_cell.length_a   1.000
_cell.length_b   1.000
_cell.length_c   1.000
_cell.angle_alpha   90.00
_cell.angle_beta   90.00
_cell.angle_gamma   90.00
#
_symmetry.space_group_name_H-M   'P 1'
#
loop_
_entity.id
_entity.type
_entity.pdbx_description
1 polymer ?
#
loop_
_entity_poly.entity_id
_entity_poly.type
_entity_poly.pdbx_seq_one_letter_code
_entity_poly.pdbx_strand_id
1 'polypeptide(L)'
;MNFLPNFTTLKQHSGIRKYFANTSWLLGERILRMGVSLFVGIYVARFLGPEKFGLLSYALGFVMLFGTIASFGLNEILVRELLQEKTQIKELLSTAFFIRVFGFLMMGCIIIFALQFTNDDKYTHLMITIITLSIFFQSFNVIDCYFQSQVQSKYVVIVQFIQLL
;
A
#
# COMPACT_ATOMS: atom_id res chain seq x y z
N MET A 1 28.07 10.57 37.49
CA MET A 1 27.66 10.32 36.09
C MET A 1 26.34 9.56 36.12
N ASN A 2 25.20 10.26 36.11
CA ASN A 2 23.86 9.65 36.08
C ASN A 2 23.30 9.80 34.66
N PHE A 3 23.42 8.74 33.86
CA PHE A 3 22.98 8.65 32.46
C PHE A 3 21.56 8.05 32.32
N LEU A 4 20.66 8.34 33.25
CA LEU A 4 19.26 7.94 33.11
C LEU A 4 18.40 9.20 32.97
N PRO A 5 18.03 9.60 31.73
CA PRO A 5 17.08 10.68 31.55
C PRO A 5 15.71 10.20 32.05
N ASN A 6 15.09 11.01 32.90
CA ASN A 6 13.74 10.79 33.43
C ASN A 6 12.75 10.55 32.27
N PHE A 7 12.23 9.33 32.13
CA PHE A 7 11.15 8.98 31.19
C PHE A 7 9.87 9.80 31.41
N THR A 8 9.73 10.44 32.57
CA THR A 8 8.59 11.26 32.96
C THR A 8 8.57 12.65 32.33
N THR A 9 9.72 13.25 31.99
CA THR A 9 9.78 14.59 31.37
C THR A 9 9.50 14.58 29.86
N LEU A 10 9.72 13.44 29.19
CA LEU A 10 9.36 13.24 27.77
C LEU A 10 7.84 13.14 27.54
N LYS A 11 7.07 12.78 28.56
CA LYS A 11 5.61 12.62 28.48
C LYS A 11 4.84 13.95 28.46
N GLN A 12 5.50 15.06 28.78
CA GLN A 12 4.89 16.39 28.96
C GLN A 12 4.94 17.30 27.73
N HIS A 13 5.71 16.97 26.68
CA HIS A 13 5.67 17.72 25.42
C HIS A 13 4.45 17.31 24.58
N SER A 14 3.56 18.27 24.33
CA SER A 14 2.35 18.09 23.49
C SER A 14 2.66 17.51 22.11
N GLY A 15 3.84 17.82 21.55
CA GLY A 15 4.36 17.24 20.32
C GLY A 15 4.56 15.73 20.43
N ILE A 16 5.31 15.25 21.43
CA ILE A 16 5.63 13.83 21.61
C ILE A 16 4.35 13.00 21.81
N ARG A 17 3.40 13.49 22.59
CA ARG A 17 2.09 12.81 22.77
C ARG A 17 1.30 12.73 21.46
N LYS A 18 1.34 13.77 20.62
CA LYS A 18 0.65 13.78 19.31
C LYS A 18 1.30 12.80 18.33
N TYR A 19 2.64 12.79 18.24
CA TYR A 19 3.36 11.84 17.40
C TYR A 19 3.17 10.40 17.89
N PHE A 20 3.27 10.16 19.19
CA PHE A 20 3.11 8.83 19.77
C PHE A 20 1.69 8.28 19.57
N ALA A 21 0.67 9.11 19.74
CA ALA A 21 -0.71 8.72 19.46
C ALA A 21 -0.93 8.40 17.97
N ASN A 22 -0.34 9.18 17.06
CA ASN A 22 -0.45 8.93 15.62
C ASN A 22 0.25 7.64 15.21
N THR A 23 1.47 7.42 15.70
CA THR A 23 2.23 6.18 15.47
C THR A 23 1.50 4.97 16.06
N SER A 24 0.95 5.08 17.27
CA SER A 24 0.19 3.98 17.90
C SER A 24 -1.05 3.60 17.08
N TRP A 25 -1.74 4.59 16.50
CA TRP A 25 -2.91 4.37 15.66
C TRP A 25 -2.55 3.67 14.34
N LEU A 26 -1.47 4.09 13.69
CA LEU A 26 -0.93 3.44 12.50
C LEU A 26 -0.44 2.01 12.78
N LEU A 27 0.23 1.79 13.92
CA LEU A 27 0.69 0.46 14.31
C LEU A 27 -0.47 -0.48 14.60
N GLY A 28 -1.50 -0.01 15.32
CA GLY A 28 -2.70 -0.79 15.63
C GLY A 28 -3.42 -1.24 14.36
N GLU A 29 -3.61 -0.32 13.41
CA GLU A 29 -4.17 -0.61 12.09
C GLU A 29 -3.35 -1.68 11.35
N ARG A 30 -2.03 -1.52 11.31
CA ARG A 30 -1.15 -2.44 10.59
C ARG A 30 -1.18 -3.86 11.17
N ILE A 31 -1.21 -3.98 12.50
CA ILE A 31 -1.33 -5.28 13.18
C ILE A 31 -2.66 -5.94 12.85
N LEU A 32 -3.76 -5.17 12.87
CA LEU A 32 -5.09 -5.71 12.57
C LEU A 32 -5.20 -6.14 11.11
N ARG A 33 -4.68 -5.35 10.18
CA ARG A 33 -4.58 -5.72 8.76
C ARG A 33 -3.78 -7.02 8.57
N MET A 34 -2.64 -7.15 9.23
CA MET A 34 -1.85 -8.38 9.19
C MET A 34 -2.63 -9.58 9.71
N GLY A 35 -3.32 -9.44 10.85
CA GLY A 35 -4.19 -10.47 11.41
C GLY A 35 -5.27 -10.92 10.43
N VAL A 36 -6.06 -9.98 9.90
CA VAL A 36 -7.12 -10.29 8.92
C VAL A 36 -6.55 -10.94 7.67
N SER A 37 -5.44 -10.41 7.13
CA SER A 37 -4.81 -10.98 5.93
C SER A 37 -4.35 -12.43 6.13
N LEU A 38 -3.88 -12.77 7.33
CA LEU A 38 -3.50 -14.13 7.70
C LEU A 38 -4.73 -15.04 7.76
N PHE A 39 -5.81 -14.63 8.43
CA PHE A 39 -7.04 -15.42 8.52
C PHE A 39 -7.65 -15.67 7.14
N VAL A 40 -7.75 -14.63 6.30
CA VAL A 40 -8.23 -14.75 4.92
C VAL A 40 -7.31 -15.67 4.12
N GLY A 41 -5.99 -15.51 4.24
CA GLY A 41 -5.01 -16.35 3.56
C GLY A 41 -5.16 -17.84 3.90
N ILE A 42 -5.31 -18.17 5.19
CA ILE A 42 -5.55 -19.56 5.65
C ILE A 42 -6.87 -20.09 5.10
N TYR A 43 -7.94 -19.29 5.15
CA TYR A 43 -9.25 -19.70 4.67
C TYR A 43 -9.25 -19.98 3.17
N VAL A 44 -8.65 -19.08 2.38
CA VAL A 44 -8.47 -19.20 0.93
C VAL A 44 -7.62 -20.43 0.60
N ALA A 45 -6.49 -20.65 1.29
CA ALA A 45 -5.65 -21.83 1.08
C ALA A 45 -6.40 -23.14 1.36
N ARG A 46 -7.23 -23.17 2.42
CA ARG A 46 -8.04 -24.33 2.75
C ARG A 46 -9.17 -24.58 1.75
N PHE A 47 -9.78 -23.52 1.22
CA PHE A 47 -10.89 -23.63 0.26
C PHE A 47 -10.40 -24.02 -1.15
N LEU A 48 -9.29 -23.42 -1.62
CA LEU A 48 -8.75 -23.68 -2.96
C LEU A 48 -7.96 -24.98 -3.05
N GLY A 49 -7.39 -25.44 -1.93
CA GLY A 49 -6.43 -26.55 -1.92
C GLY A 49 -5.06 -26.15 -2.50
N PRO A 50 -4.06 -27.06 -2.42
CA PRO A 50 -2.67 -26.74 -2.72
C PRO A 50 -2.41 -26.35 -4.18
N GLU A 51 -3.07 -27.01 -5.14
CA GLU A 51 -2.84 -26.77 -6.57
C GLU A 51 -3.31 -25.36 -6.99
N LYS A 52 -4.57 -25.03 -6.70
CA LYS A 52 -5.15 -23.72 -7.08
C LYS A 52 -4.56 -22.58 -6.25
N PHE A 53 -4.20 -22.83 -5.00
CA PHE A 53 -3.49 -21.84 -4.18
C PHE A 53 -2.06 -21.60 -4.68
N GLY A 54 -1.38 -22.62 -5.20
CA GLY A 54 -0.09 -22.48 -5.88
C GLY A 54 -0.18 -21.59 -7.12
N LEU A 55 -1.22 -21.79 -7.93
CA LEU A 55 -1.46 -20.99 -9.14
C LEU A 55 -1.82 -19.53 -8.81
N LEU A 56 -2.64 -19.32 -7.77
CA LEU A 56 -2.89 -17.98 -7.22
C LEU A 56 -1.60 -17.30 -6.74
N SER A 57 -0.75 -18.03 -6.02
CA SER A 57 0.53 -17.51 -5.49
C SER A 57 1.49 -17.16 -6.62
N TYR A 58 1.55 -17.97 -7.67
CA TYR A 58 2.30 -17.68 -8.89
C TYR A 58 1.79 -16.39 -9.55
N ALA A 59 0.48 -16.28 -9.79
CA ALA A 59 -0.10 -15.10 -10.42
C ALA A 59 0.13 -13.82 -9.58
N LEU A 60 -0.01 -13.90 -8.26
CA LEU A 60 0.31 -12.82 -7.34
C LEU A 60 1.78 -12.41 -7.42
N GLY A 61 2.69 -13.38 -7.34
CA GLY A 61 4.13 -13.14 -7.43
C GLY A 61 4.52 -12.50 -8.76
N PHE A 62 4.00 -13.04 -9.87
CA PHE A 62 4.22 -12.52 -11.21
C PHE A 62 3.81 -11.05 -11.31
N VAL A 63 2.61 -10.71 -10.86
CA VAL A 63 2.13 -9.32 -10.88
C VAL A 63 2.94 -8.43 -9.93
N MET A 64 3.29 -8.91 -8.72
CA MET A 64 4.07 -8.12 -7.75
C MET A 64 5.46 -7.75 -8.26
N LEU A 65 6.11 -8.62 -9.02
CA LEU A 65 7.41 -8.32 -9.64
C LEU A 65 7.32 -7.04 -10.50
N PHE A 66 6.31 -6.94 -11.36
CA PHE A 66 6.09 -5.76 -12.20
C PHE A 66 5.41 -4.61 -11.45
N GLY A 67 4.73 -4.86 -10.33
CA GLY A 67 4.07 -3.84 -9.51
C GLY A 67 5.03 -2.78 -8.95
N THR A 68 6.28 -3.17 -8.69
CA THR A 68 7.33 -2.22 -8.27
C THR A 68 7.60 -1.15 -9.33
N ILE A 69 7.52 -1.52 -10.61
CA ILE A 69 7.68 -0.61 -11.75
C ILE A 69 6.50 0.37 -11.81
N ALA A 70 5.27 -0.08 -11.53
CA ALA A 70 4.10 0.81 -11.54
C ALA A 70 4.17 1.91 -10.49
N SER A 71 4.76 1.64 -9.32
CA SER A 71 4.84 2.63 -8.26
C SER A 71 6.09 3.53 -8.34
N PHE A 72 7.14 3.14 -9.07
CA PHE A 72 8.37 3.91 -9.32
C PHE A 72 9.01 4.62 -8.10
N GLY A 73 8.75 4.16 -6.87
CA GLY A 73 9.16 4.85 -5.64
C GLY A 73 8.45 6.19 -5.35
N LEU A 74 7.39 6.51 -6.11
CA LEU A 74 6.68 7.79 -6.07
C LEU A 74 6.13 8.14 -4.68
N ASN A 75 5.83 7.12 -3.85
CA ASN A 75 5.23 7.32 -2.54
C ASN A 75 6.16 8.07 -1.59
N GLU A 76 7.46 7.76 -1.58
CA GLU A 76 8.42 8.44 -0.71
C GLU A 76 8.70 9.86 -1.18
N ILE A 77 8.78 10.05 -2.51
CA ILE A 77 8.95 11.37 -3.14
C ILE A 77 7.76 12.28 -2.78
N LEU A 78 6.53 11.77 -2.92
CA LEU A 78 5.32 12.51 -2.58
C LEU A 78 5.28 12.95 -1.12
N VAL A 79 5.61 12.05 -0.20
CA VAL A 79 5.60 12.38 1.23
C VAL A 79 6.66 13.45 1.53
N ARG A 80 7.84 13.35 0.94
CA ARG A 80 8.91 14.34 1.11
C ARG A 80 8.50 15.72 0.57
N GLU A 81 7.96 15.77 -0.65
CA GLU A 81 7.54 17.01 -1.29
C GLU A 81 6.38 17.68 -0.54
N LEU A 82 5.39 16.88 -0.08
CA LEU A 82 4.27 17.36 0.73
C LEU A 82 4.70 17.96 2.07
N LEU A 83 5.84 17.53 2.61
CA LEU A 83 6.41 18.08 3.85
C LEU A 83 7.19 19.38 3.60
N GLN A 84 7.78 19.56 2.42
CA GLN A 84 8.58 20.74 2.07
C GLN A 84 7.73 21.89 1.52
N GLU A 85 6.77 21.62 0.62
CA GLU A 85 5.98 22.65 -0.05
C GLU A 85 4.47 22.49 0.19
N LYS A 86 3.91 23.33 1.07
CA LYS A 86 2.46 23.34 1.37
C LYS A 86 1.62 24.16 0.40
N THR A 87 2.24 24.91 -0.51
CA THR A 87 1.56 25.96 -1.28
C THR A 87 0.95 25.44 -2.60
N GLN A 88 1.46 24.33 -3.15
CA GLN A 88 1.00 23.75 -4.44
C GLN A 88 0.49 22.31 -4.34
N ILE A 89 -0.10 21.93 -3.20
CA ILE A 89 -0.47 20.53 -2.94
C ILE A 89 -1.42 19.96 -4.00
N LYS A 90 -2.35 20.76 -4.54
CA LYS A 90 -3.30 20.30 -5.57
C LYS A 90 -2.57 19.83 -6.84
N GLU A 91 -1.57 20.60 -7.28
CA GLU A 91 -0.81 20.35 -8.49
C GLU A 91 0.15 19.17 -8.32
N LEU A 92 0.75 19.04 -7.13
CA LEU A 92 1.56 17.89 -6.76
C LEU A 92 0.73 16.60 -6.74
N LEU A 93 -0.47 16.64 -6.16
CA LEU A 93 -1.34 15.47 -6.03
C LEU A 93 -1.89 15.00 -7.39
N SER A 94 -2.25 15.94 -8.26
CA SER A 94 -2.69 15.61 -9.63
C SER A 94 -1.54 15.01 -10.44
N THR A 95 -0.35 15.62 -10.37
CA THR A 95 0.84 15.12 -11.09
C THR A 95 1.20 13.70 -10.63
N ALA A 96 1.19 13.47 -9.32
CA ALA A 96 1.41 12.14 -8.76
C ALA A 96 0.38 11.10 -9.21
N PHE A 97 -0.90 11.48 -9.25
CA PHE A 97 -1.95 10.60 -9.76
C PHE A 97 -1.69 10.23 -11.23
N PHE A 98 -1.37 11.20 -12.08
CA PHE A 98 -1.02 10.94 -13.49
C PHE A 98 0.21 10.04 -13.63
N ILE A 99 1.25 10.25 -12.82
CA ILE A 99 2.44 9.38 -12.85
C ILE A 99 2.08 7.95 -12.43
N ARG A 100 1.23 7.74 -11.42
CA ARG A 100 0.76 6.39 -11.05
C ARG A 100 -0.06 5.73 -12.16
N VAL A 101 -0.97 6.47 -12.79
CA VAL A 101 -1.76 5.96 -13.91
C VAL A 101 -0.85 5.56 -15.08
N PHE A 102 0.16 6.39 -15.39
CA PHE A 102 1.14 6.07 -16.42
C PHE A 102 1.98 4.85 -16.05
N GLY A 103 2.45 4.75 -14.80
CA GLY A 103 3.18 3.59 -14.30
C GLY A 103 2.35 2.30 -14.38
N PHE A 104 1.05 2.38 -14.06
CA PHE A 104 0.12 1.26 -14.23
C PHE A 104 -0.02 0.84 -15.70
N LEU A 105 -0.20 1.80 -16.62
CA LEU A 105 -0.30 1.49 -18.06
C LEU A 105 0.98 0.83 -18.58
N MET A 106 2.14 1.35 -18.18
CA MET A 106 3.44 0.78 -18.55
C MET A 106 3.61 -0.64 -18.00
N MET A 107 3.27 -0.86 -16.74
CA MET A 107 3.24 -2.20 -16.12
C MET A 107 2.30 -3.14 -16.86
N GLY A 108 1.08 -2.70 -17.18
CA GLY A 108 0.09 -3.49 -17.91
C GLY A 108 0.60 -3.92 -19.29
N CYS A 109 1.22 -3.02 -20.03
CA CYS A 109 1.86 -3.34 -21.32
C CYS A 109 2.96 -4.39 -21.17
N ILE A 110 3.82 -4.26 -20.14
CA ILE A 110 4.89 -5.23 -19.87
C ILE A 110 4.30 -6.60 -19.53
N ILE A 111 3.26 -6.66 -18.70
CA ILE A 111 2.59 -7.92 -18.35
C ILE A 111 1.97 -8.58 -19.59
N ILE A 112 1.24 -7.83 -20.42
CA ILE A 112 0.65 -8.37 -21.65
C ILE A 112 1.74 -8.94 -22.57
N PHE A 113 2.86 -8.22 -22.71
CA PHE A 113 4.00 -8.70 -23.49
C PHE A 113 4.64 -9.96 -22.89
N ALA A 114 4.87 -9.99 -21.58
CA ALA A 114 5.45 -11.14 -20.88
C ALA A 114 4.54 -12.39 -20.96
N LEU A 115 3.22 -12.20 -20.96
CA LEU A 115 2.25 -13.28 -21.13
C LEU A 115 2.31 -13.91 -22.53
N GLN A 116 2.76 -13.20 -23.57
CA GLN A 116 2.96 -13.80 -24.90
C GLN A 116 4.13 -14.78 -24.94
N PHE A 117 5.13 -14.60 -24.08
CA PHE A 117 6.30 -15.48 -23.99
C PHE A 117 6.06 -16.70 -23.09
N THR A 118 4.98 -16.67 -22.31
CA THR A 118 4.67 -17.73 -21.34
C THR A 118 3.55 -18.61 -21.89
N ASN A 119 3.82 -19.90 -22.05
CA ASN A 119 2.78 -20.89 -22.43
C ASN A 119 1.95 -21.28 -21.20
N ASP A 120 1.21 -20.33 -20.64
CA ASP A 120 0.32 -20.55 -19.51
C ASP A 120 -1.10 -20.88 -19.96
N ASP A 121 -1.86 -21.59 -19.12
CA ASP A 121 -3.27 -21.86 -19.37
C ASP A 121 -4.12 -20.59 -19.36
N LYS A 122 -5.22 -20.60 -20.11
CA LYS A 122 -6.21 -19.49 -20.16
C LYS A 122 -6.70 -19.07 -18.77
N TYR A 123 -6.78 -20.01 -17.83
CA TYR A 123 -7.17 -19.73 -16.45
C TYR A 123 -6.14 -18.87 -15.70
N THR A 124 -4.84 -19.12 -15.90
CA THR A 124 -3.75 -18.35 -15.28
C THR A 124 -3.69 -16.93 -15.83
N HIS A 125 -3.84 -16.76 -17.14
CA HIS A 125 -3.92 -15.43 -17.76
C HIS A 125 -5.10 -14.60 -17.23
N LEU A 126 -6.25 -15.24 -17.02
CA LEU A 126 -7.43 -14.58 -16.46
C LEU A 126 -7.17 -14.13 -15.01
N MET A 127 -6.53 -14.96 -14.19
CA MET A 127 -6.14 -14.58 -12.82
C MET A 127 -5.15 -13.41 -12.81
N ILE A 128 -4.09 -13.46 -13.63
CA ILE A 128 -3.10 -12.39 -13.75
C ILE A 128 -3.77 -11.07 -14.16
N THR A 129 -4.72 -11.12 -15.11
CA THR A 129 -5.45 -9.94 -15.57
C THR A 129 -6.31 -9.33 -14.46
N ILE A 130 -7.03 -10.15 -13.69
CA ILE A 130 -7.84 -9.68 -12.55
C ILE A 130 -6.96 -9.05 -11.45
N ILE A 131 -5.83 -9.69 -11.12
CA ILE A 131 -4.91 -9.17 -10.10
C ILE A 131 -4.28 -7.86 -10.58
N THR A 132 -3.88 -7.78 -11.85
CA THR A 132 -3.33 -6.55 -12.43
C THR A 132 -4.35 -5.42 -12.36
N LEU A 133 -5.61 -5.68 -12.71
CA LEU A 133 -6.68 -4.68 -12.60
C LEU A 133 -6.87 -4.19 -11.15
N SER A 134 -6.60 -5.03 -10.16
CA SER A 134 -6.65 -4.62 -8.75
C SER A 134 -5.60 -3.54 -8.40
N ILE A 135 -4.44 -3.54 -9.08
CA ILE A 135 -3.39 -2.53 -8.90
C ILE A 135 -3.79 -1.18 -9.47
N PHE A 136 -4.65 -1.14 -10.49
CA PHE A 136 -5.23 0.12 -10.98
C PHE A 136 -5.91 0.89 -9.85
N PHE A 137 -6.70 0.19 -9.02
CA PHE A 137 -7.37 0.80 -7.86
C PHE A 137 -6.38 1.36 -6.83
N GLN A 138 -5.17 0.80 -6.74
CA GLN A 138 -4.12 1.32 -5.87
C GLN A 138 -3.65 2.73 -6.30
N SER A 139 -3.88 3.15 -7.53
CA SER A 139 -3.61 4.52 -7.99
C SER A 139 -4.43 5.56 -7.22
N PHE A 140 -5.60 5.19 -6.67
CA PHE A 140 -6.41 6.08 -5.84
C PHE A 140 -5.85 6.29 -4.43
N ASN A 141 -4.95 5.42 -3.95
CA ASN A 141 -4.31 5.57 -2.64
C ASN A 141 -3.36 6.79 -2.55
N VAL A 142 -3.22 7.60 -3.62
CA VAL A 142 -2.54 8.91 -3.57
C VAL A 142 -3.26 9.84 -2.58
N ILE A 143 -4.57 9.68 -2.43
CA ILE A 143 -5.39 10.45 -1.50
C ILE A 143 -5.00 10.11 -0.04
N ASP A 144 -4.70 8.85 0.27
CA ASP A 144 -4.24 8.45 1.60
C ASP A 144 -2.87 9.04 1.94
N CYS A 145 -1.95 9.11 0.98
CA CYS A 145 -0.66 9.80 1.15
C CYS A 145 -0.83 11.27 1.55
N TYR A 146 -1.83 11.96 1.00
CA TYR A 146 -2.13 13.35 1.36
C TYR A 146 -2.61 13.50 2.80
N PHE A 147 -3.48 12.62 3.27
CA PHE A 147 -3.93 12.66 4.68
C PHE A 147 -2.85 12.20 5.65
N GLN A 148 -1.97 11.29 5.22
CA GLN A 148 -0.84 10.82 6.01
C GLN A 148 0.25 11.90 6.18
N SER A 149 0.53 12.69 5.15
CA SER A 149 1.50 13.80 5.22
C SER A 149 1.04 14.93 6.15
N GLN A 150 -0.26 15.14 6.29
CA GLN A 150 -0.84 16.18 7.15
C GLN A 150 -1.01 15.75 8.63
N VAL A 151 -0.47 14.59 9.02
CA VAL A 151 -0.56 14.05 10.40
C VAL A 151 -2.02 13.86 10.85
N GLN A 152 -2.91 13.54 9.90
CA GLN A 152 -4.33 13.25 10.10
C GLN A 152 -4.61 11.74 9.94
N SER A 153 -3.66 10.87 10.36
CA SER A 153 -3.77 9.41 10.18
C SER A 153 -4.98 8.82 10.90
N LYS A 154 -5.63 9.55 11.81
CA LYS A 154 -6.87 9.13 12.47
C LYS A 154 -7.97 8.78 11.45
N TYR A 155 -8.16 9.62 10.44
CA TYR A 155 -9.22 9.44 9.42
C TYR A 155 -8.87 8.30 8.45
N VAL A 156 -7.62 8.24 8.01
CA VAL A 156 -7.12 7.17 7.11
C VAL A 156 -7.35 5.81 7.73
N VAL A 157 -6.98 5.65 9.00
CA VAL A 157 -7.13 4.38 9.70
C VAL A 157 -8.61 4.02 9.93
N ILE A 158 -9.52 4.99 10.17
CA ILE A 158 -10.97 4.68 10.26
C ILE A 158 -11.49 4.13 8.92
N VAL A 159 -11.10 4.74 7.79
CA VAL A 159 -11.48 4.24 6.46
C VAL A 159 -10.91 2.84 6.23
N GLN A 160 -9.66 2.60 6.64
CA GLN A 160 -9.01 1.29 6.53
C GLN A 160 -9.66 0.23 7.44
N PHE A 161 -10.12 0.61 8.63
CA PHE A 161 -10.90 -0.25 9.49
C PHE A 161 -12.24 -0.65 8.87
N ILE A 162 -12.94 0.32 8.28
CA ILE A 162 -14.20 0.06 7.58
C ILE A 162 -13.96 -0.82 6.36
N GLN A 163 -12.85 -0.66 5.64
CA GLN A 163 -12.49 -1.51 4.51
C GLN A 163 -12.23 -2.98 4.92
N LEU A 164 -11.73 -3.20 6.14
CA LEU A 164 -11.41 -4.52 6.67
C LEU A 164 -12.63 -5.27 7.24
N LEU A 165 -13.74 -4.57 7.48
CA LEU A 165 -14.96 -5.09 8.10
C LEU A 165 -16.01 -5.41 7.04
#